data_AF-A0A4V2LNX5-F1
#
_entry.id   AF-A0A4V2LNX5-F1
#
_cell.length_a   1.000
_cell.length_b   1.000
_cell.length_c   1.000
_cell.angle_alpha   90.00
_cell.angle_beta   90.00
_cell.angle_gamma   90.00
#
_symmetry.space_group_name_H-M   'P 1'
#
loop_
_entity.id
_entity.type
_entity.pdbx_description
1 polymer ?
#
loop_
_entity_poly.entity_id
_entity_poly.type
_entity_poly.pdbx_seq_one_letter_code
_entity_poly.pdbx_strand_id
1 'polypeptide(L)'
;FFKAIKQNLKLKAFIGRSRNAIQTQIWIALIAYLLVSFARHLGQEGWTVQRLLRMIQVNLFERKTLKALFMPDKIPIKQKEAQLSLLL
;
A
#
# COMPACT_ATOMS: atom_id res chain seq x y z
N PHE A 1 -11.11 9.63 -9.30
CA PHE A 1 -9.83 9.19 -9.91
C PHE A 1 -8.71 10.21 -9.73
N PHE A 2 -8.65 11.30 -10.50
CA PHE A 2 -7.62 12.36 -10.34
C PHE A 2 -7.55 12.95 -8.93
N LYS A 3 -8.71 13.20 -8.29
CA LYS A 3 -8.77 13.66 -6.89
C LYS A 3 -8.12 12.67 -5.92
N ALA A 4 -8.36 11.38 -6.10
CA ALA A 4 -7.80 10.34 -5.23
C ALA A 4 -6.28 10.19 -5.45
N ILE A 5 -5.82 10.22 -6.71
CA ILE A 5 -4.39 10.23 -7.04
C ILE A 5 -3.71 11.44 -6.42
N LYS A 6 -4.27 12.64 -6.60
CA LYS A 6 -3.75 13.90 -6.07
C LYS A 6 -3.72 13.94 -4.52
N GLN A 7 -4.66 13.26 -3.85
CA GLN A 7 -4.72 13.19 -2.39
C GLN A 7 -3.82 12.11 -1.78
N ASN A 8 -3.64 10.98 -2.48
CA ASN A 8 -2.87 9.83 -1.96
C ASN A 8 -1.40 9.87 -2.37
N LEU A 9 -1.10 10.25 -3.61
CA LEU A 9 0.25 10.59 -4.02
C LEU A 9 0.49 12.06 -3.69
N LYS A 10 0.96 12.33 -2.47
CA LYS A 10 1.76 13.54 -2.25
C LYS A 10 3.01 13.36 -3.12
N LEU A 11 2.95 13.81 -4.37
CA LEU A 11 4.08 13.92 -5.29
C LEU A 11 5.07 14.93 -4.69
N LYS A 12 5.77 14.51 -3.64
CA LYS A 12 6.62 15.38 -2.81
C LYS A 12 7.89 15.78 -3.56
N ALA A 13 8.27 15.01 -4.57
CA ALA A 13 9.24 15.35 -5.58
C ALA A 13 9.02 14.46 -6.81
N PHE A 14 9.00 15.04 -8.00
CA PHE A 14 9.13 14.27 -9.23
C PHE A 14 10.60 13.87 -9.37
N ILE A 15 10.87 12.59 -9.63
CA ILE A 15 12.23 12.12 -9.95
C ILE A 15 12.54 12.56 -11.38
N GLY A 16 13.03 13.80 -11.51
CA GLY A 16 13.28 14.47 -12.79
C GLY A 16 12.19 15.48 -13.17
N ARG A 17 12.63 16.62 -13.73
CA ARG A 17 11.78 17.75 -14.16
C ARG A 17 11.49 17.76 -15.67
N SER A 18 11.96 16.76 -16.41
CA SER A 18 11.68 16.68 -17.85
C SER A 18 10.21 16.33 -18.09
N ARG A 19 9.65 16.84 -19.20
CA ARG A 19 8.25 16.58 -19.58
C ARG A 19 7.95 15.07 -19.67
N ASN A 20 8.88 14.30 -20.23
CA ASN A 20 8.76 12.85 -20.34
C ASN A 20 8.78 12.16 -18.97
N ALA A 21 9.67 12.58 -18.06
CA ALA A 21 9.73 12.00 -16.71
C ALA A 21 8.42 12.22 -15.94
N ILE A 22 7.83 13.41 -16.06
CA ILE A 22 6.54 13.74 -15.45
C ILE A 22 5.42 12.91 -16.08
N GLN A 23 5.38 12.81 -17.40
CA GLN A 23 4.38 12.02 -18.12
C GLN A 23 4.44 10.53 -17.71
N THR A 24 5.63 9.94 -17.67
CA THR A 24 5.84 8.56 -17.23
C THR A 24 5.39 8.35 -15.78
N GLN A 25 5.71 9.28 -14.87
CA GLN A 25 5.27 9.19 -13.47
C GLN A 25 3.74 9.24 -13.34
N ILE A 26 3.07 10.07 -14.14
CA ILE A 26 1.61 10.10 -14.20
C ILE A 26 1.09 8.75 -14.69
N TRP A 27 1.59 8.22 -15.82
CA TRP A 27 1.16 6.91 -16.33
C TRP A 27 1.35 5.78 -15.32
N ILE A 28 2.48 5.72 -14.62
CA ILE A 28 2.74 4.73 -13.57
C ILE A 28 1.72 4.86 -12.42
N ALA A 29 1.46 6.09 -11.96
CA ALA A 29 0.48 6.34 -10.90
C ALA A 29 -0.95 5.93 -11.31
N LEU A 30 -1.32 6.18 -12.58
CA LEU A 30 -2.61 5.78 -13.15
C LEU A 30 -2.75 4.25 -13.15
N ILE A 31 -1.73 3.53 -13.63
CA ILE A 31 -1.70 2.07 -13.68
C ILE A 31 -1.79 1.50 -12.26
N ALA A 32 -0.95 1.96 -11.33
CA ALA A 32 -0.96 1.49 -9.94
C ALA A 32 -2.33 1.67 -9.27
N TYR A 33 -2.96 2.83 -9.46
CA TYR A 33 -4.30 3.07 -8.91
C TYR A 33 -5.35 2.12 -9.53
N LEU A 34 -5.29 1.90 -10.85
CA LEU A 34 -6.21 1.00 -11.54
C LEU A 34 -6.08 -0.43 -10.98
N LEU A 35 -4.86 -0.93 -10.80
CA LEU A 35 -4.61 -2.24 -10.19
C LEU A 35 -5.20 -2.36 -8.79
N VAL A 36 -5.02 -1.36 -7.93
CA VAL A 36 -5.59 -1.41 -6.57
C VAL A 36 -7.11 -1.32 -6.59
N SER A 37 -7.68 -0.50 -7.48
CA SER A 37 -9.12 -0.41 -7.65
C SER A 37 -9.73 -1.71 -8.15
N PHE A 38 -9.04 -2.39 -9.06
CA PHE A 38 -9.43 -3.71 -9.57
C PHE A 38 -9.31 -4.78 -8.48
N ALA A 39 -8.22 -4.78 -7.72
CA ALA A 39 -8.05 -5.68 -6.57
C ALA A 39 -9.15 -5.50 -5.52
N ARG A 40 -9.59 -4.26 -5.26
CA ARG A 40 -10.77 -4.00 -4.42
C ARG A 40 -12.03 -4.63 -5.00
N HIS A 41 -12.25 -4.46 -6.31
CA HIS A 41 -13.43 -4.98 -7.00
C HIS A 41 -13.52 -6.51 -6.97
N LEU A 42 -12.37 -7.20 -6.95
CA LEU A 42 -12.29 -8.66 -6.98
C LEU A 42 -12.63 -9.39 -5.66
N GLY A 43 -12.87 -8.71 -4.54
CA GLY A 43 -13.29 -9.42 -3.32
C GLY A 43 -12.83 -8.82 -2.00
N GLN A 44 -12.67 -7.49 -1.91
CA GLN A 44 -12.33 -6.83 -0.65
C GLN A 44 -13.46 -5.97 -0.12
N GLU A 45 -14.60 -6.61 0.14
CA GLU A 45 -15.70 -5.98 0.86
C GLU A 45 -15.21 -5.48 2.22
N GLY A 46 -15.46 -4.19 2.52
CA GLY A 46 -14.97 -3.52 3.73
C GLY A 46 -13.65 -2.75 3.60
N TRP A 47 -12.89 -2.91 2.52
CA TRP A 47 -11.65 -2.15 2.30
C TRP A 47 -11.83 -0.98 1.33
N THR A 48 -11.41 0.22 1.75
CA THR A 48 -11.37 1.39 0.86
C THR A 48 -10.10 1.40 0.02
N VAL A 49 -10.17 1.88 -1.23
CA VAL A 49 -9.00 2.01 -2.13
C VAL A 49 -7.87 2.79 -1.46
N GLN A 50 -8.21 3.82 -0.69
CA GLN A 50 -7.25 4.62 0.07
C GLN A 50 -6.51 3.79 1.14
N ARG A 51 -7.22 2.92 1.87
CA ARG A 51 -6.62 2.06 2.88
C ARG A 51 -5.68 1.04 2.24
N LEU A 52 -6.06 0.48 1.10
CA LEU A 52 -5.23 -0.44 0.32
C LEU A 52 -3.96 0.22 -0.20
N LEU A 53 -4.07 1.43 -0.79
CA LEU A 53 -2.92 2.21 -1.24
C LEU A 53 -1.94 2.46 -0.08
N ARG A 54 -2.46 2.84 1.10
CA ARG A 54 -1.62 3.09 2.28
C ARG A 54 -0.90 1.83 2.75
N MET A 55 -1.58 0.69 2.79
CA MET A 55 -0.93 -0.57 3.19
C MET A 55 0.17 -0.97 2.21
N ILE A 56 -0.08 -0.85 0.90
CA ILE A 56 0.94 -1.10 -0.13
C ILE A 56 2.12 -0.13 0.03
N GLN A 57 1.86 1.14 0.33
CA GLN A 57 2.91 2.14 0.53
C GLN A 57 3.82 1.81 1.73
N VAL A 58 3.25 1.39 2.86
CA VAL A 58 4.02 1.05 4.06
C VAL A 58 4.78 -0.27 3.88
N ASN A 59 4.23 -1.21 3.12
CA ASN A 59 4.81 -2.53 2.88
C ASN A 59 5.52 -2.62 1.52
N LEU A 60 5.86 -1.49 0.88
CA LEU A 60 6.37 -1.47 -0.50
C LEU A 60 7.69 -2.25 -0.65
N PHE A 61 8.49 -2.29 0.42
CA PHE A 61 9.77 -2.99 0.47
C PHE A 61 9.67 -4.39 1.08
N GLU A 62 8.48 -4.80 1.53
CA GLU A 62 8.28 -6.15 2.06
C GLU A 62 7.96 -7.14 0.95
N ARG A 63 8.63 -8.29 0.96
CA ARG A 63 8.30 -9.42 0.08
C ARG A 63 7.15 -10.23 0.67
N LYS A 64 5.93 -9.70 0.57
CA LYS A 64 4.69 -10.39 0.97
C LYS A 64 3.69 -10.46 -0.18
N THR A 65 2.86 -11.49 -0.18
CA THR A 65 1.75 -11.58 -1.13
C THR A 65 0.68 -10.56 -0.77
N LEU A 66 -0.04 -10.06 -1.76
CA LEU A 66 -1.18 -9.15 -1.53
C LEU A 66 -2.22 -9.77 -0.59
N LYS A 67 -2.45 -11.09 -0.71
CA LYS A 67 -3.35 -11.82 0.19
C LYS A 67 -2.91 -11.73 1.64
N ALA A 68 -1.62 -11.94 1.94
CA ALA A 68 -1.08 -11.83 3.29
C ALA A 68 -1.08 -10.39 3.84
N LEU A 69 -1.00 -9.39 2.96
CA LEU A 69 -1.09 -7.98 3.36
C LEU A 69 -2.52 -7.55 3.70
N PHE A 70 -3.50 -8.07 2.97
CA PHE A 70 -4.91 -7.72 3.15
C PHE A 70 -5.61 -8.58 4.22
N MET A 71 -5.11 -9.78 4.45
CA MET A 71 -5.53 -10.68 5.51
C MET A 71 -4.35 -10.85 6.47
N PRO A 72 -4.19 -9.97 7.48
CA PRO A 72 -3.16 -10.20 8.48
C PRO A 72 -3.46 -11.54 9.15
N ASP A 73 -2.53 -12.49 9.05
CA ASP A 73 -2.59 -13.71 9.83
C ASP A 73 -2.78 -13.31 11.29
N LYS A 74 -3.71 -13.98 12.00
CA LYS A 74 -3.89 -13.78 13.43
C LYS A 74 -2.54 -14.10 14.08
N ILE A 75 -1.79 -13.07 14.45
CA ILE A 75 -0.51 -13.24 15.14
C ILE A 75 -0.81 -14.09 16.37
N PRO A 76 -0.23 -15.30 16.52
CA PRO A 76 -0.38 -16.03 17.76
C PRO A 76 0.31 -15.18 18.82
N ILE A 77 -0.42 -14.83 19.88
CA ILE A 77 -0.03 -13.95 21.00
C ILE A 77 1.27 -14.40 21.72
N LYS A 78 1.84 -15.55 21.34
CA LYS A 78 2.94 -16.24 22.00
C LYS A 78 4.27 -15.48 22.05
N GLN A 79 4.50 -14.51 21.16
CA GLN A 79 5.79 -13.79 21.13
C GLN A 79 5.89 -12.68 22.19
N LYS A 80 4.79 -12.28 22.82
CA LYS A 80 4.79 -11.24 23.87
C LYS A 80 5.19 -11.79 25.25
N GLU A 81 4.98 -13.08 25.51
CA GLU A 81 5.31 -13.69 26.81
C GLU A 81 6.81 -13.91 27.01
N ALA A 82 7.55 -14.23 25.95
CA ALA A 82 9.00 -14.45 26.02
C ALA A 82 9.80 -13.20 26.40
N GLN A 83 9.23 -12.00 26.20
CA GLN A 83 9.88 -10.74 26.60
C GLN A 83 9.57 -10.33 28.04
N LEU A 84 8.49 -10.87 28.63
CA LEU A 84 8.13 -10.60 30.03
C LEU A 84 8.88 -11.52 31.00
N SER A 85 9.24 -12.73 30.58
CA SER A 85 10.05 -13.67 31.36
C SER A 85 11.54 -13.29 31.46
N LEU A 86 12.00 -12.28 30.71
CA LEU A 86 13.38 -11.77 30.78
C LEU A 86 13.49 -10.54 31.70
N LEU A 87 12.35 -10.01 32.18
CA LEU A 87 12.25 -8.83 33.03
C LEU A 87 11.74 -9.16 34.45
N LEU A 88 11.55 -10.45 34.74
CA LEU A 88 11.22 -11.03 36.05
C LEU A 88 12.31 -12.03 36.44
#